data_AF-A0A1Y2GEZ3-F1
#
_entry.id   AF-A0A1Y2GEZ3-F1
#
_cell.length_a   1.000
_cell.length_b   1.000
_cell.length_c   1.000
_cell.angle_alpha   90.00
_cell.angle_beta   90.00
_cell.angle_gamma   90.00
#
_symmetry.space_group_name_H-M   'P 1'
#
loop_
_entity.id
_entity.type
_entity.pdbx_description
1 polymer ?
#
loop_
_entity_poly.entity_id
_entity_poly.type
_entity_poly.pdbx_seq_one_letter_code
_entity_poly.pdbx_strand_id
1 'polypeptide(L)'
;MSAAAAAQAAKKAPSVFKTWFVVEAIPIYAVLGAALGGAGWYVTRLARGPDVTWDRKNNPHPWLHIDQQTQLKLMTVKEGQGFTKSYSRDRL
;
A
#
# COMPACT_ATOMS: atom_id res chain seq x y z
N MET A 1 4.73 23.07 -53.06
CA MET A 1 3.82 22.59 -52.00
C MET A 1 4.52 22.78 -50.67
N SER A 2 3.95 23.62 -49.80
CA SER A 2 4.68 24.49 -48.87
C SER A 2 5.27 23.79 -47.63
N ALA A 3 6.52 24.14 -47.29
CA ALA A 3 7.21 23.80 -46.03
C ALA A 3 6.42 24.20 -44.75
N ALA A 4 5.40 25.05 -44.88
CA ALA A 4 4.47 25.37 -43.81
C ALA A 4 3.69 24.13 -43.32
N ALA A 5 3.37 23.17 -44.19
CA ALA A 5 2.66 21.95 -43.81
C ALA A 5 3.50 21.03 -42.91
N ALA A 6 4.81 20.95 -43.15
CA ALA A 6 5.73 20.16 -42.32
C ALA A 6 5.95 20.80 -40.93
N ALA A 7 6.03 22.13 -40.87
CA ALA A 7 6.14 22.87 -39.61
C ALA A 7 4.86 22.80 -38.76
N GLN A 8 3.69 22.64 -39.40
CA GLN A 8 2.40 22.46 -38.73
C GLN A 8 2.23 21.04 -38.17
N ALA A 9 2.87 20.02 -38.75
CA ALA A 9 2.82 18.64 -38.28
C ALA A 9 3.61 18.44 -36.96
N ALA A 10 4.78 19.09 -36.82
CA ALA A 10 5.58 19.02 -35.59
C ALA A 10 4.89 19.68 -34.37
N LYS A 11 4.03 20.68 -34.61
CA LYS A 11 3.24 21.36 -33.55
C LYS A 11 2.01 20.57 -33.08
N LYS A 12 1.70 19.43 -33.71
CA LYS A 12 0.55 18.56 -33.39
C LYS A 12 0.92 17.30 -32.60
N ALA A 13 2.19 17.10 -32.24
CA ALA A 13 2.56 16.03 -31.33
C ALA A 13 1.89 16.29 -29.97
N PRO A 14 1.07 15.36 -29.45
CA PRO A 14 0.44 15.56 -28.16
C PRO A 14 1.54 15.73 -27.10
N SER A 15 1.39 16.74 -26.25
CA SER A 15 2.24 16.91 -25.08
C SER A 15 2.31 15.59 -24.32
N VAL A 16 3.51 15.20 -23.88
CA VAL A 16 3.70 13.97 -23.09
C VAL A 16 2.68 13.92 -21.94
N PHE A 17 2.46 15.03 -21.23
CA PHE A 17 1.46 15.12 -20.17
C PHE A 17 0.04 14.79 -20.63
N LYS A 18 -0.35 15.14 -21.85
CA LYS A 18 -1.66 14.81 -22.40
C LYS A 18 -1.80 13.30 -22.68
N THR A 19 -0.69 12.62 -22.97
CA THR A 19 -0.65 11.16 -23.18
C THR A 19 -0.70 10.40 -21.85
N TRP A 20 -0.01 10.90 -20.82
CA TRP A 20 -0.01 10.29 -19.48
C TRP A 20 -1.34 10.49 -18.72
N PHE A 21 -2.12 11.54 -19.03
CA PHE A 21 -3.41 11.82 -18.38
C PHE A 21 -4.61 11.69 -19.34
N VAL A 22 -4.64 10.66 -20.18
CA VAL A 22 -5.84 10.30 -20.95
C VAL A 22 -6.87 9.60 -20.05
N VAL A 23 -8.16 9.89 -20.25
CA VAL A 23 -9.27 9.31 -19.46
C VAL A 23 -9.24 7.78 -19.45
N GLU A 24 -8.82 7.17 -20.56
CA GLU A 24 -8.72 5.73 -20.71
C GLU A 24 -7.60 5.09 -19.86
N ALA A 25 -6.56 5.87 -19.50
CA ALA A 25 -5.45 5.39 -18.69
C ALA A 25 -5.69 5.57 -17.19
N ILE A 26 -6.62 6.44 -16.78
CA ILE A 26 -6.94 6.70 -15.38
C ILE A 26 -7.33 5.41 -14.63
N PRO A 27 -8.20 4.51 -15.17
CA PRO A 27 -8.54 3.26 -14.50
C PRO A 27 -7.33 2.34 -14.29
N ILE A 28 -6.40 2.31 -15.24
CA ILE A 28 -5.18 1.49 -15.16
C ILE A 28 -4.31 1.98 -14.01
N TYR A 29 -4.07 3.29 -13.91
CA TYR A 29 -3.30 3.86 -12.82
C TYR A 29 -3.99 3.70 -11.47
N ALA A 30 -5.32 3.77 -11.42
CA ALA A 30 -6.08 3.53 -10.19
C ALA A 30 -5.88 2.11 -9.65
N VAL A 31 -6.01 1.09 -10.51
CA VAL A 31 -5.80 -0.31 -10.12
C VAL A 31 -4.34 -0.56 -9.74
N LEU A 32 -3.39 -0.03 -10.51
CA LEU A 32 -1.97 -0.16 -10.20
C LEU A 32 -1.61 0.51 -8.87
N GLY A 33 -2.09 1.73 -8.65
CA GLY A 33 -1.90 2.46 -7.40
C GLY A 33 -2.52 1.73 -6.20
N ALA A 34 -3.73 1.20 -6.36
CA ALA A 34 -4.38 0.39 -5.33
C ALA A 34 -3.62 -0.91 -5.05
N ALA A 35 -3.10 -1.58 -6.08
CA ALA A 35 -2.33 -2.81 -5.94
C ALA A 35 -1.01 -2.57 -5.21
N LEU A 36 -0.21 -1.60 -5.67
CA LEU A 36 1.08 -1.26 -5.05
C LEU A 36 0.88 -0.69 -3.63
N GLY A 37 -0.11 0.18 -3.45
CA GLY A 37 -0.47 0.72 -2.15
C GLY A 37 -0.94 -0.36 -1.17
N GLY A 38 -1.83 -1.24 -1.60
CA GLY A 38 -2.32 -2.37 -0.80
C GLY A 38 -1.23 -3.38 -0.46
N ALA A 39 -0.37 -3.73 -1.42
CA ALA A 39 0.77 -4.62 -1.20
C ALA A 39 1.77 -4.00 -0.20
N GLY A 40 2.13 -2.73 -0.41
CA GLY A 40 3.01 -2.00 0.51
C GLY A 40 2.43 -1.95 1.92
N TRP A 41 1.17 -1.54 2.05
CA TRP A 41 0.45 -1.53 3.33
C TRP A 41 0.47 -2.91 4.01
N TYR A 42 0.16 -3.98 3.28
CA TYR A 42 0.09 -5.31 3.86
C TYR A 42 1.47 -5.81 4.32
N VAL A 43 2.53 -5.56 3.56
CA VAL A 43 3.91 -5.86 3.99
C VAL A 43 4.26 -5.09 5.26
N THR A 44 3.91 -3.80 5.38
CA THR A 44 4.15 -3.06 6.63
C THR A 44 3.39 -3.64 7.81
N ARG A 45 2.15 -4.14 7.60
CA ARG A 45 1.37 -4.80 8.64
C ARG A 45 2.02 -6.12 9.09
N LEU A 46 2.55 -6.91 8.17
CA LEU A 46 3.27 -8.16 8.46
C LEU A 46 4.60 -7.89 9.17
N ALA A 47 5.35 -6.90 8.71
CA ALA A 47 6.59 -6.45 9.35
C ALA A 47 6.37 -6.04 10.81
N ARG A 48 5.20 -5.52 11.15
CA ARG A 48 4.83 -5.13 12.53
C ARG A 48 4.21 -6.26 13.33
N GLY A 49 4.25 -7.51 12.87
CA GLY A 49 3.79 -8.66 13.62
C GLY A 49 4.64 -8.95 14.87
N PRO A 50 4.11 -9.73 15.82
CA PRO A 50 4.83 -10.10 17.04
C PRO A 50 5.96 -11.10 16.83
N ASP A 51 5.96 -11.82 15.71
CA ASP A 51 7.03 -12.77 15.36
C ASP A 51 8.29 -12.06 14.82
N VAL A 52 8.15 -10.77 14.46
CA VAL A 52 9.24 -9.97 13.86
C VAL A 52 9.87 -9.07 14.93
N THR A 53 11.16 -9.23 15.18
CA THR A 53 11.89 -8.41 16.15
C THR A 53 12.68 -7.31 15.42
N TRP A 54 12.31 -6.04 15.60
CA TRP A 54 13.04 -4.89 15.03
C TRP A 54 14.00 -4.31 16.09
N ASP A 55 13.52 -3.98 17.28
CA ASP A 55 14.36 -3.63 18.42
C ASP A 55 14.86 -4.86 19.21
N ARG A 56 16.12 -5.25 18.96
CA ARG A 56 16.76 -6.36 19.68
C ARG A 56 17.34 -5.98 21.04
N LYS A 57 17.37 -4.69 21.40
CA LYS A 57 17.99 -4.20 22.63
C LYS A 57 16.97 -3.94 23.72
N ASN A 58 15.90 -3.19 23.43
CA ASN A 58 14.90 -2.84 24.45
C ASN A 58 13.66 -3.75 24.42
N ASN A 59 13.41 -4.46 23.32
CA ASN A 59 12.27 -5.37 23.20
C ASN A 59 12.62 -6.64 22.38
N PRO A 60 13.58 -7.46 22.85
CA PRO A 60 14.05 -8.64 22.12
C PRO A 60 12.97 -9.74 21.94
N HIS A 61 11.91 -9.70 22.75
CA HIS A 61 10.87 -10.73 22.79
C HIS A 61 9.46 -10.09 22.72
N PRO A 62 9.08 -9.51 21.57
CA PRO A 62 7.81 -8.79 21.41
C PRO A 62 6.56 -9.65 21.69
N TRP A 63 6.65 -10.97 21.54
CA TRP A 63 5.57 -11.91 21.83
C TRP A 63 5.19 -12.02 23.31
N LEU A 64 6.06 -11.63 24.24
CA LEU A 64 5.78 -11.68 25.68
C LEU A 64 4.70 -10.67 26.13
N HIS A 65 4.40 -9.67 25.29
CA HIS A 65 3.44 -8.61 25.61
C HIS A 65 2.04 -8.88 25.06
N ILE A 66 1.77 -10.09 24.58
CA ILE A 66 0.48 -10.49 24.00
C ILE A 66 -0.31 -11.23 25.06
N ASP A 67 -1.49 -10.70 25.39
CA ASP A 67 -2.45 -11.37 26.25
C ASP A 67 -3.40 -12.26 25.43
N GLN A 68 -3.96 -13.29 26.05
CA GLN A 68 -4.90 -14.25 25.44
C GLN A 68 -6.15 -13.55 24.86
N GLN A 69 -6.51 -12.40 25.42
CA GLN A 69 -7.63 -11.57 24.96
C GLN A 69 -7.29 -10.68 23.74
N THR A 70 -6.05 -10.76 23.23
CA THR A 70 -5.56 -9.93 22.13
C THR A 70 -5.68 -10.64 20.79
N GLN A 71 -6.38 -10.03 19.84
CA GLN A 71 -6.54 -10.54 18.50
C GLN A 71 -5.35 -10.18 17.62
N LEU A 72 -4.58 -11.18 17.19
CA LEU A 72 -3.41 -11.01 16.32
C LEU A 72 -3.73 -10.96 14.82
N LYS A 73 -4.86 -11.56 14.43
CA LYS A 73 -5.29 -11.68 13.03
C LYS A 73 -5.63 -10.30 12.44
N LEU A 74 -5.86 -10.21 11.13
CA LEU A 74 -6.33 -8.95 10.55
C LEU A 74 -7.80 -8.70 10.90
N MET A 75 -8.60 -9.77 10.90
CA MET A 75 -10.03 -9.74 11.15
C MET A 75 -10.47 -11.07 11.76
N THR A 76 -11.55 -11.00 12.52
CA THR A 76 -12.21 -12.18 13.08
C THR A 76 -13.61 -12.26 12.50
N VAL A 77 -13.92 -13.37 11.81
CA VAL A 77 -15.20 -13.54 11.09
C VAL A 77 -16.30 -14.07 12.02
N LYS A 78 -15.93 -14.72 13.12
CA LYS A 78 -16.87 -15.26 14.10
C LYS A 78 -17.02 -14.29 15.27
N GLU A 79 -18.16 -13.63 15.34
CA GLU A 79 -18.57 -12.86 16.51
C GLU A 79 -18.70 -13.82 17.70
N GLY A 80 -17.94 -13.59 18.78
CA GLY A 80 -17.90 -14.49 19.95
C GLY A 80 -16.56 -15.17 20.25
N GLN A 81 -15.47 -14.88 19.51
CA GLN A 81 -14.13 -15.40 19.84
C GLN A 81 -13.49 -14.76 21.09
N GLY A 82 -14.24 -13.95 21.87
CA GLY A 82 -13.82 -13.47 23.18
C GLY A 82 -12.63 -12.50 23.19
N PHE A 83 -12.16 -12.01 22.04
CA PHE A 83 -11.09 -11.03 22.00
C PHE A 83 -11.62 -9.64 22.35
N THR A 84 -11.08 -9.01 23.38
CA THR A 84 -11.45 -7.66 23.80
C THR A 84 -10.54 -6.58 23.23
N LYS A 85 -9.37 -6.97 22.70
CA LYS A 85 -8.34 -6.05 22.20
C LYS A 85 -7.85 -6.45 20.82
N SER A 86 -7.52 -5.48 19.98
CA SER A 86 -6.77 -5.69 18.74
C SER A 86 -5.28 -5.47 18.99
N TYR A 87 -4.43 -6.29 18.40
CA TYR A 87 -2.99 -6.11 18.48
C TYR A 87 -2.54 -4.80 17.81
N SER A 88 -1.73 -4.01 18.53
CA SER A 88 -1.00 -2.86 18.02
C SER A 88 0.48 -2.99 18.37
N ARG A 89 1.35 -2.46 17.50
CA ARG A 89 2.80 -2.43 17.72
C ARG A 89 3.30 -0.99 17.73
N ASP A 90 3.36 -0.42 18.93
CA ASP A 90 3.82 0.96 19.14
C ASP A 90 5.34 1.03 19.37
N ARG A 91 5.93 -0.07 19.83
CA ARG A 91 7.37 -0.21 20.06
C ARG A 91 7.98 -1.00 18.92
N LEU A 92 8.63 -0.30 17.99
CA LEU A 92 9.38 -0.91 16.88
C LEU A 92 10.80 -1.18 17.29
#